data_AF-A0A3P6BZ07-F1
#
_entry.id   AF-A0A3P6BZ07-F1
#
_cell.length_a   1.000
_cell.length_b   1.000
_cell.length_c   1.000
_cell.angle_alpha   90.00
_cell.angle_beta   90.00
_cell.angle_gamma   90.00
#
_symmetry.space_group_name_H-M   'P 1'
#
loop_
_entity.id
_entity.type
_entity.pdbx_description
1 polymer ?
#
loop_
_entity_poly.entity_id
_entity_poly.type
_entity_poly.pdbx_seq_one_letter_code
_entity_poly.pdbx_strand_id
1 'polypeptide(L)'
;MQHIDAWINVLRKRYDANPQHFRSERMCFLDHLFAQEWRFNFKDFKDSEPDQNGLGRRLLGGAWNYYAGTIPSFCQSNKVWGTDIDYIYAPVNYADTHWIAMWISISKRHIVVFDSICSNEQRAQYSVEPFTYERPTNIPPARACDCGVYTLKYIECHALGIEFSKKDFAKANGKTMRDKM
;
A
#
# COMPACT_ATOMS: atom_id res chain seq x y z
N MET A 1 -0.53 -7.93 -13.28
CA MET A 1 0.28 -7.73 -12.06
C MET A 1 1.59 -7.00 -12.36
N GLN A 2 2.37 -7.42 -13.37
CA GLN A 2 3.67 -6.81 -13.72
C GLN A 2 3.69 -5.26 -13.82
N HIS A 3 2.66 -4.64 -14.40
CA HIS A 3 2.61 -3.18 -14.54
C HIS A 3 2.47 -2.42 -13.20
N ILE A 4 1.75 -2.99 -12.22
CA ILE A 4 1.60 -2.36 -10.89
C ILE A 4 2.95 -2.36 -10.18
N ASP A 5 3.64 -3.49 -10.14
CA ASP A 5 4.95 -3.57 -9.48
C ASP A 5 6.02 -2.76 -10.21
N ALA A 6 5.95 -2.66 -11.54
CA ALA A 6 6.85 -1.81 -12.32
C ALA A 6 6.71 -0.34 -11.89
N TRP A 7 5.48 0.16 -11.72
CA TRP A 7 5.27 1.52 -11.22
C TRP A 7 5.73 1.69 -9.77
N ILE A 8 5.47 0.72 -8.89
CA ILE A 8 5.99 0.78 -7.52
C ILE A 8 7.53 0.76 -7.53
N ASN A 9 8.18 0.00 -8.41
CA ASN A 9 9.64 0.03 -8.59
C ASN A 9 10.13 1.43 -8.99
N VAL A 10 9.40 2.14 -9.86
CA VAL A 10 9.71 3.54 -10.19
C VAL A 10 9.65 4.42 -8.93
N LEU A 11 8.61 4.28 -8.09
CA LEU A 11 8.51 5.01 -6.83
C LEU A 11 9.64 4.67 -5.85
N ARG A 12 9.98 3.38 -5.71
CA ARG A 12 11.14 2.93 -4.90
C ARG A 12 12.42 3.59 -5.37
N LYS A 13 12.70 3.56 -6.67
CA LYS A 13 13.92 4.17 -7.24
C LYS A 13 13.97 5.68 -7.04
N ARG A 14 12.82 6.36 -7.17
CA ARG A 14 12.73 7.81 -6.89
C ARG A 14 12.99 8.12 -5.43
N TYR A 15 12.42 7.31 -4.51
CA TYR A 15 12.60 7.46 -3.08
C TYR A 15 14.03 7.16 -2.63
N ASP A 16 14.63 6.08 -3.15
CA ASP A 16 16.02 5.72 -2.89
C ASP A 16 16.99 6.84 -3.32
N ALA A 17 16.76 7.43 -4.49
CA ALA A 17 17.59 8.50 -5.00
C ALA A 17 17.37 9.86 -4.31
N ASN A 18 16.15 10.15 -3.85
CA ASN A 18 15.78 11.47 -3.31
C ASN A 18 14.72 11.36 -2.20
N PRO A 19 15.05 10.79 -1.03
CA PRO A 19 14.08 10.57 0.04
C PRO A 19 13.51 11.88 0.60
N GLN A 20 14.26 12.98 0.52
CA GLN A 20 13.86 14.31 0.97
C GLN A 20 12.69 14.93 0.17
N HIS A 21 12.37 14.40 -1.01
CA HIS A 21 11.21 14.85 -1.80
C HIS A 21 9.89 14.18 -1.37
N PHE A 22 9.96 13.20 -0.47
CA PHE A 22 8.81 12.50 0.06
C PHE A 22 8.43 13.06 1.42
N ARG A 23 7.20 12.80 1.86
CA ARG A 23 6.70 13.32 3.14
C ARG A 23 7.43 12.80 4.39
N SER A 24 8.28 11.78 4.24
CA SER A 24 9.05 11.17 5.33
C SER A 24 10.19 10.31 4.74
N GLU A 25 11.32 10.27 5.43
CA GLU A 25 12.46 9.39 5.10
C GLU A 25 12.40 8.01 5.80
N ARG A 26 11.29 7.75 6.48
CA ARG A 26 10.99 6.52 7.23
C ARG A 26 9.82 5.77 6.60
N MET A 27 9.79 5.71 5.26
CA MET A 27 8.78 4.99 4.50
C MET A 27 9.36 3.87 3.63
N CYS A 28 8.51 2.90 3.27
CA CYS A 28 8.81 1.90 2.25
C CYS A 28 7.60 1.62 1.35
N PHE A 29 7.87 1.07 0.16
CA PHE A 29 6.86 0.65 -0.80
C PHE A 29 6.97 -0.85 -1.07
N LEU A 30 5.90 -1.61 -0.85
CA LEU A 30 5.84 -3.05 -1.04
C LEU A 30 5.18 -3.39 -2.37
N ASP A 31 5.44 -4.58 -2.89
CA ASP A 31 4.81 -5.07 -4.11
C ASP A 31 3.47 -5.76 -3.79
N HIS A 32 2.76 -6.20 -4.82
CA HIS A 32 1.47 -6.88 -4.62
C HIS A 32 1.58 -8.24 -3.91
N LEU A 33 2.76 -8.87 -3.90
CA LEU A 33 2.96 -10.18 -3.27
C LEU A 33 2.85 -10.07 -1.75
N PHE A 34 3.20 -8.93 -1.16
CA PHE A 34 3.04 -8.70 0.27
C PHE A 34 1.63 -9.06 0.78
N ALA A 35 0.59 -8.58 0.10
CA ALA A 35 -0.78 -8.86 0.52
C ALA A 35 -1.21 -10.30 0.20
N GLN A 36 -0.66 -10.91 -0.86
CA GLN A 36 -0.89 -12.31 -1.17
C GLN A 36 -0.30 -13.23 -0.11
N GLU A 37 0.93 -12.97 0.33
CA GLU A 37 1.58 -13.70 1.43
C GLU A 37 0.69 -13.69 2.67
N TRP A 38 0.18 -12.54 3.08
CA TRP A 38 -0.75 -12.48 4.21
C TRP A 38 -2.07 -13.20 3.93
N ARG A 39 -2.65 -13.06 2.74
CA ARG A 39 -3.90 -13.76 2.39
C ARG A 39 -3.78 -15.28 2.55
N PHE A 40 -2.66 -15.86 2.12
CA PHE A 40 -2.45 -17.31 2.21
C PHE A 40 -2.06 -17.77 3.61
N ASN A 41 -1.25 -16.98 4.31
CA ASN A 41 -0.62 -17.40 5.56
C ASN A 41 -1.30 -16.87 6.83
N PHE A 42 -2.33 -16.02 6.72
CA PHE A 42 -2.94 -15.36 7.88
C PHE A 42 -3.55 -16.33 8.89
N LYS A 43 -4.16 -17.42 8.41
CA LYS A 43 -4.73 -18.44 9.29
C LYS A 43 -3.63 -19.08 10.15
N ASP A 44 -2.57 -19.56 9.51
CA ASP A 44 -1.44 -20.19 10.20
C ASP A 44 -0.76 -19.22 11.17
N PHE A 45 -0.61 -17.95 10.78
CA PHE A 45 -0.12 -16.91 11.68
C PHE A 45 -1.02 -16.74 12.92
N LYS A 46 -2.34 -16.68 12.73
CA LYS A 46 -3.31 -16.52 13.82
C LYS A 46 -3.30 -17.72 14.78
N ASP A 47 -3.13 -18.92 14.23
CA ASP A 47 -3.15 -20.18 14.97
C ASP A 47 -1.78 -20.51 15.61
N SER A 48 -0.68 -19.86 15.16
CA SER A 48 0.67 -20.07 15.69
C SER A 48 0.83 -19.60 17.15
N GLU A 49 1.59 -20.33 17.98
CA GLU A 49 1.84 -19.93 19.36
C GLU A 49 2.47 -18.53 19.46
N PRO A 50 2.07 -17.71 20.46
CA PRO A 50 2.75 -16.46 20.72
C PRO A 50 4.17 -16.71 21.24
N ASP A 51 4.99 -15.66 21.25
CA ASP A 51 6.30 -15.70 21.86
C ASP A 51 6.22 -15.98 23.37
N GLN A 52 7.37 -16.27 23.98
CA GLN A 52 7.48 -16.60 25.40
C GLN A 52 6.92 -15.52 26.35
N ASN A 53 6.73 -14.28 25.86
CA ASN A 53 6.20 -13.17 26.63
C ASN A 53 4.72 -12.89 26.30
N GLY A 54 4.11 -13.60 25.36
CA GLY A 54 2.76 -13.33 24.87
C GLY A 54 2.65 -12.05 24.03
N LEU A 55 3.76 -11.43 23.62
CA LEU A 55 3.79 -10.08 23.05
C LEU A 55 3.68 -10.06 21.53
N GLY A 56 3.98 -11.17 20.86
CA GLY A 56 3.93 -11.28 19.41
C GLY A 56 3.78 -12.72 18.94
N ARG A 57 3.46 -12.89 17.65
CA ARG A 57 3.47 -14.20 16.98
C ARG A 57 4.57 -14.19 15.93
N ARG A 58 5.09 -15.37 15.59
CA ARG A 58 6.19 -15.50 14.63
C ARG A 58 5.74 -15.03 13.24
N LEU A 59 6.51 -14.12 12.64
CA LEU A 59 6.36 -13.80 11.21
C LEU A 59 6.86 -15.00 10.38
N LEU A 60 6.02 -15.45 9.46
CA LEU A 60 6.38 -16.50 8.50
C LEU A 60 7.43 -15.98 7.50
N GLY A 61 8.20 -16.89 6.89
CA GLY A 61 9.44 -16.56 6.17
C GLY A 61 9.31 -15.45 5.12
N GLY A 62 8.18 -15.38 4.40
CA GLY A 62 7.89 -14.28 3.47
C GLY A 62 7.71 -12.92 4.17
N ALA A 63 6.90 -12.86 5.22
CA ALA A 63 6.64 -11.63 5.98
C ALA A 63 7.89 -11.11 6.72
N TRP A 64 8.75 -12.00 7.20
CA TRP A 64 10.01 -11.63 7.86
C TRP A 64 10.95 -10.85 6.93
N ASN A 65 11.06 -11.28 5.66
CA ASN A 65 11.92 -10.61 4.69
C ASN A 65 11.42 -9.19 4.37
N TYR A 66 10.10 -8.98 4.32
CA TYR A 66 9.53 -7.64 4.22
C TYR A 66 9.86 -6.79 5.45
N TYR A 67 9.68 -7.35 6.65
CA TYR A 67 10.00 -6.71 7.92
C TYR A 67 11.47 -6.25 7.99
N ALA A 68 12.39 -7.07 7.49
CA ALA A 68 13.82 -6.79 7.46
C ALA A 68 14.24 -5.89 6.28
N GLY A 69 13.33 -5.54 5.36
CA GLY A 69 13.62 -4.73 4.19
C GLY A 69 14.50 -5.42 3.14
N THR A 70 14.58 -6.75 3.15
CA THR A 70 15.33 -7.56 2.19
C THR A 70 14.49 -7.97 0.98
N ILE A 71 13.18 -7.78 1.03
CA ILE A 71 12.32 -7.84 -0.16
C ILE A 71 11.43 -6.59 -0.24
N PRO A 72 11.08 -6.14 -1.46
CA PRO A 72 11.49 -6.70 -2.76
C PRO A 72 12.98 -6.51 -3.06
N SER A 73 13.53 -7.39 -3.91
CA SER A 73 14.96 -7.38 -4.26
C SER A 73 15.38 -6.12 -5.03
N PHE A 74 14.46 -5.49 -5.75
CA PHE A 74 14.68 -4.21 -6.41
C PHE A 74 14.64 -3.07 -5.39
N CYS A 75 15.74 -2.31 -5.26
CA CYS A 75 15.90 -1.23 -4.26
C CYS A 75 15.61 -1.72 -2.82
N GLN A 76 16.29 -2.80 -2.40
CA GLN A 76 16.25 -3.26 -1.01
C GLN A 76 16.62 -2.11 -0.06
N SER A 77 15.76 -1.85 0.93
CA SER A 77 16.02 -0.80 1.91
C SER A 77 17.00 -1.25 2.99
N ASN A 78 17.02 -2.55 3.31
CA ASN A 78 17.67 -3.12 4.50
C ASN A 78 17.33 -2.36 5.80
N LYS A 79 16.13 -1.76 5.83
CA LYS A 79 15.60 -0.96 6.93
C LYS A 79 14.50 -1.73 7.64
N VAL A 80 14.59 -1.82 8.96
CA VAL A 80 13.71 -2.63 9.78
C VAL A 80 12.44 -1.87 10.15
N TRP A 81 11.29 -2.54 10.05
CA TRP A 81 10.01 -1.93 10.40
C TRP A 81 9.90 -1.63 11.90
N GLY A 82 9.39 -0.44 12.23
CA GLY A 82 9.30 0.07 13.59
C GLY A 82 10.62 0.62 14.16
N THR A 83 11.76 0.31 13.54
CA THR A 83 13.08 0.86 13.89
C THR A 83 13.48 1.97 12.93
N ASP A 84 13.44 1.68 11.63
CA ASP A 84 13.85 2.59 10.55
C ASP A 84 12.65 3.05 9.71
N ILE A 85 11.60 2.24 9.65
CA ILE A 85 10.40 2.48 8.84
C ILE A 85 9.18 2.64 9.75
N ASP A 86 8.43 3.72 9.57
CA ASP A 86 7.16 4.00 10.25
C ASP A 86 5.96 3.87 9.32
N TYR A 87 6.16 4.12 8.01
CA TYR A 87 5.09 4.17 7.01
C TYR A 87 5.29 3.15 5.89
N ILE A 88 4.29 2.30 5.67
CA ILE A 88 4.34 1.27 4.63
C ILE A 88 3.24 1.55 3.62
N TYR A 89 3.57 1.50 2.33
CA TYR A 89 2.61 1.56 1.24
C TYR A 89 2.61 0.24 0.47
N ALA A 90 1.42 -0.30 0.17
CA ALA A 90 1.30 -1.51 -0.64
C ALA A 90 0.08 -1.43 -1.57
N PRO A 91 0.22 -1.75 -2.87
CA PRO A 91 -0.94 -2.09 -3.68
C PRO A 91 -1.43 -3.49 -3.29
N VAL A 92 -2.75 -3.67 -3.23
CA VAL A 92 -3.36 -4.95 -2.88
C VAL A 92 -4.33 -5.36 -3.98
N ASN A 93 -4.16 -6.58 -4.48
CA ASN A 93 -5.11 -7.18 -5.41
C ASN A 93 -6.17 -7.96 -4.63
N TYR A 94 -7.33 -7.34 -4.45
CA TYR A 94 -8.48 -7.93 -3.79
C TYR A 94 -9.23 -8.87 -4.75
N ALA A 95 -9.42 -10.11 -4.31
CA ALA A 95 -10.10 -11.16 -5.07
C ALA A 95 -9.60 -11.32 -6.52
N ASP A 96 -8.32 -11.01 -6.75
CA ASP A 96 -7.64 -11.13 -8.04
C ASP A 96 -8.24 -10.29 -9.18
N THR A 97 -9.13 -9.34 -8.86
CA THR A 97 -9.93 -8.56 -9.82
C THR A 97 -9.91 -7.05 -9.55
N HIS A 98 -9.58 -6.62 -8.33
CA HIS A 98 -9.71 -5.24 -7.93
C HIS A 98 -8.49 -4.74 -7.16
N TRP A 99 -7.96 -3.57 -7.55
CA TRP A 99 -6.81 -2.97 -6.90
C TRP A 99 -7.25 -1.93 -5.87
N ILE A 100 -6.69 -2.04 -4.67
CA ILE A 100 -6.83 -1.07 -3.57
C ILE A 100 -5.44 -0.65 -3.10
N ALA A 101 -5.34 0.53 -2.50
CA ALA A 101 -4.10 0.97 -1.86
C ALA A 101 -4.21 0.76 -0.35
N MET A 102 -3.13 0.28 0.25
CA MET A 102 -2.99 0.16 1.70
C MET A 102 -1.85 1.05 2.17
N TRP A 103 -2.11 1.82 3.21
CA TRP A 103 -1.13 2.62 3.93
C TRP A 103 -1.14 2.21 5.41
N ILE A 104 0.02 1.86 5.96
CA ILE A 104 0.16 1.44 7.36
C ILE A 104 1.06 2.44 8.08
N SER A 105 0.59 2.95 9.21
CA SER A 105 1.35 3.76 10.15
C SER A 105 1.65 2.94 11.40
N ILE A 106 2.87 2.39 11.50
CA ILE A 106 3.26 1.47 12.59
C ILE A 106 3.16 2.14 13.95
N SER A 107 3.70 3.36 14.08
CA SER A 107 3.70 4.12 15.34
C SER A 107 2.30 4.43 15.86
N LYS A 108 1.34 4.60 14.96
CA LYS A 108 -0.08 4.83 15.28
C LYS A 108 -0.90 3.54 15.35
N ARG A 109 -0.27 2.40 15.03
CA ARG A 109 -0.92 1.09 14.81
C ARG A 109 -2.10 1.17 13.86
N HIS A 110 -2.06 2.08 12.90
CA HIS A 110 -3.21 2.50 12.12
C HIS A 110 -3.06 2.06 10.67
N ILE A 111 -4.13 1.53 10.09
CA ILE A 111 -4.16 1.05 8.71
C ILE A 111 -5.22 1.83 7.95
N VAL A 112 -4.82 2.42 6.84
CA VAL A 112 -5.73 3.07 5.89
C VAL A 112 -5.85 2.24 4.63
N VAL A 113 -7.10 2.01 4.22
CA VAL A 113 -7.43 1.38 2.94
C VAL A 113 -8.10 2.42 2.05
N PHE A 114 -7.53 2.62 0.87
CA PHE A 114 -8.13 3.39 -0.21
C PHE A 114 -8.67 2.47 -1.31
N ASP A 115 -9.96 2.63 -1.61
CA ASP A 115 -10.64 1.92 -2.67
C ASP A 115 -11.46 2.88 -3.55
N SER A 116 -11.17 2.85 -4.85
CA SER A 116 -11.73 3.76 -5.83
C SER A 116 -13.17 3.42 -6.28
N ILE A 117 -13.64 2.20 -6.03
CA ILE A 117 -14.98 1.73 -6.47
C ILE A 117 -15.94 1.48 -5.30
N CYS A 118 -15.46 1.31 -4.08
CA CYS A 118 -16.31 0.97 -2.94
C CYS A 118 -17.29 2.09 -2.56
N SER A 119 -18.54 1.70 -2.30
CA SER A 119 -19.64 2.60 -1.96
C SER A 119 -19.58 3.06 -0.49
N ASN A 120 -20.30 4.13 -0.16
CA ASN A 120 -20.37 4.63 1.22
C ASN A 120 -20.99 3.61 2.20
N GLU A 121 -21.80 2.67 1.71
CA GLU A 121 -22.46 1.64 2.52
C GLU A 121 -21.48 0.52 2.91
N GLN A 122 -20.63 0.09 1.97
CA GLN A 122 -19.58 -0.89 2.23
C GLN A 122 -18.50 -0.32 3.18
N ARG A 123 -18.22 0.99 3.12
CA ARG A 123 -17.29 1.70 4.01
C ARG A 123 -17.60 1.54 5.51
N ALA A 124 -18.89 1.59 5.89
CA ALA A 124 -19.30 1.51 7.28
C ALA A 124 -19.01 0.14 7.91
N GLN A 125 -18.99 -0.91 7.09
CA GLN A 125 -18.75 -2.28 7.54
C GLN A 125 -17.27 -2.55 7.88
N TYR A 126 -16.34 -1.81 7.26
CA TYR A 126 -14.89 -1.99 7.43
C TYR A 126 -14.22 -0.96 8.36
N SER A 127 -14.98 0.03 8.83
CA SER A 127 -14.47 1.06 9.74
C SER A 127 -14.51 0.54 11.18
N VAL A 128 -13.49 -0.22 11.56
CA VAL A 128 -13.28 -0.75 12.91
C VAL A 128 -11.86 -0.40 13.36
N GLU A 129 -11.67 0.05 14.60
CA GLU A 129 -10.32 0.28 15.14
C GLU A 129 -9.46 -0.99 15.03
N PRO A 130 -8.22 -0.93 14.50
CA PRO A 130 -7.44 0.26 14.13
C PRO A 130 -7.43 0.62 12.62
N PHE A 131 -8.45 0.19 11.89
CA PHE A 131 -8.61 0.41 10.45
C PHE A 131 -9.44 1.66 10.16
N THR A 132 -8.99 2.44 9.19
CA THR A 132 -9.77 3.54 8.60
C THR A 132 -9.90 3.33 7.11
N TYR A 133 -11.13 3.44 6.62
CA TYR A 133 -11.39 3.41 5.20
C TYR A 133 -11.44 4.84 4.65
N GLU A 134 -10.64 5.10 3.61
CA GLU A 134 -10.58 6.38 2.91
C GLU A 134 -11.13 6.28 1.49
N ARG A 135 -12.12 7.11 1.19
CA ARG A 135 -12.50 7.44 -0.18
C ARG A 135 -12.75 8.94 -0.25
N PRO A 136 -11.84 9.72 -0.86
CA PRO A 136 -12.06 11.13 -1.10
C PRO A 136 -13.38 11.31 -1.89
N THR A 137 -14.26 12.20 -1.44
CA THR A 137 -15.55 12.45 -2.11
C THR A 137 -15.38 13.35 -3.34
N ASN A 138 -14.23 14.01 -3.40
CA ASN A 138 -13.80 14.89 -4.47
C ASN A 138 -13.06 14.13 -5.58
N ILE A 139 -13.29 12.84 -5.84
CA ILE A 139 -12.71 12.14 -7.02
C ILE A 139 -13.81 11.44 -7.81
N PRO A 140 -13.71 11.39 -9.16
CA PRO A 140 -14.65 10.62 -9.95
C PRO A 140 -14.51 9.13 -9.62
N PRO A 141 -15.62 8.35 -9.57
CA PRO A 141 -15.54 6.91 -9.40
C PRO A 141 -14.68 6.30 -10.52
N ALA A 142 -13.84 5.34 -10.17
CA ALA A 142 -13.07 4.62 -11.18
C ALA A 142 -14.02 3.87 -12.12
N ARG A 143 -13.72 3.91 -13.42
CA ARG A 143 -14.42 3.08 -14.40
C ARG A 143 -13.86 1.66 -14.34
N ALA A 144 -14.52 0.73 -15.02
CA ALA A 144 -14.00 -0.62 -15.21
C ALA A 144 -12.54 -0.54 -15.71
N CYS A 145 -11.66 -1.33 -15.08
CA CYS A 145 -10.23 -1.41 -15.36
C CYS A 145 -9.37 -0.18 -14.98
N ASP A 146 -9.92 0.85 -14.34
CA ASP A 146 -9.14 2.01 -13.88
C ASP A 146 -8.64 1.89 -12.43
N CYS A 147 -9.12 0.92 -11.64
CA CYS A 147 -8.80 0.83 -10.20
C CYS A 147 -7.29 0.79 -9.92
N GLY A 148 -6.50 0.09 -10.73
CA GLY A 148 -5.04 0.06 -10.61
C GLY A 148 -4.39 1.44 -10.77
N VAL A 149 -4.86 2.27 -11.70
CA VAL A 149 -4.34 3.63 -11.90
C VAL A 149 -4.67 4.51 -10.69
N TYR A 150 -5.88 4.38 -10.16
CA TYR A 150 -6.28 5.10 -8.95
C TYR A 150 -5.46 4.68 -7.74
N THR A 151 -5.25 3.38 -7.54
CA THR A 151 -4.40 2.82 -6.48
C THR A 151 -2.98 3.39 -6.53
N LEU A 152 -2.34 3.31 -7.70
CA LEU A 152 -0.97 3.79 -7.87
C LEU A 152 -0.86 5.29 -7.68
N LYS A 153 -1.82 6.06 -8.21
CA LYS A 153 -1.82 7.52 -8.08
C LYS A 153 -2.08 7.97 -6.65
N TYR A 154 -2.95 7.27 -5.92
CA TYR A 154 -3.19 7.54 -4.49
C TYR A 154 -1.90 7.31 -3.69
N ILE A 155 -1.21 6.17 -3.90
CA ILE A 155 0.08 5.87 -3.25
C ILE A 155 1.11 6.96 -3.56
N GLU A 156 1.27 7.33 -4.84
CA GLU A 156 2.21 8.38 -5.27
C GLU A 156 1.89 9.71 -4.57
N CYS A 157 0.65 10.18 -4.66
CA CYS A 157 0.25 11.47 -4.07
C CYS A 157 0.44 11.47 -2.55
N HIS A 158 -0.05 10.43 -1.88
CA HIS A 158 0.01 10.35 -0.42
C HIS A 158 1.46 10.25 0.08
N ALA A 159 2.35 9.55 -0.62
CA ALA A 159 3.76 9.44 -0.25
C ALA A 159 4.56 10.72 -0.55
N LEU A 160 4.18 11.49 -1.57
CA LEU A 160 4.75 12.79 -1.86
C LEU A 160 4.17 13.92 -0.99
N GLY A 161 3.13 13.63 -0.18
CA GLY A 161 2.47 14.64 0.65
C GLY A 161 1.65 15.65 -0.14
N ILE A 162 1.21 15.29 -1.35
CA ILE A 162 0.37 16.13 -2.21
C ILE A 162 -1.09 15.68 -2.14
N GLU A 163 -2.01 16.62 -2.30
CA GLU A 163 -3.45 16.33 -2.28
C GLU A 163 -3.84 15.44 -3.46
N PHE A 164 -4.53 14.33 -3.17
CA PHE A 164 -5.13 13.48 -4.19
C PHE A 164 -6.47 14.08 -4.64
N SER A 165 -6.57 14.53 -5.90
CA SER A 165 -7.69 15.39 -6.34
C SER A 165 -8.25 15.02 -7.72
N LYS A 166 -9.43 15.55 -8.11
CA LYS A 166 -10.01 15.35 -9.46
C LYS A 166 -9.05 15.74 -10.59
N LYS A 167 -8.15 16.70 -10.35
CA LYS A 167 -7.23 17.21 -11.37
C LYS A 167 -6.28 16.12 -11.88
N ASP A 168 -5.96 15.17 -11.01
CA ASP A 168 -5.16 13.99 -11.37
C ASP A 168 -5.88 13.12 -12.42
N PHE A 169 -7.21 13.10 -12.41
CA PHE A 169 -8.06 12.23 -13.25
C PHE A 169 -8.88 12.96 -14.32
N ALA A 170 -8.57 14.23 -14.61
CA ALA A 170 -9.25 14.96 -15.69
C ALA A 170 -9.15 14.19 -17.02
N LYS A 171 -10.19 14.21 -17.87
CA LYS A 171 -10.26 13.41 -19.13
C LYS A 171 -9.03 13.56 -20.05
N ALA A 172 -8.39 14.73 -20.05
CA ALA A 172 -7.15 14.96 -20.79
C ALA A 172 -5.97 14.13 -20.26
N ASN A 173 -6.01 13.75 -18.98
CA ASN A 173 -4.95 13.06 -18.26
C ASN A 173 -5.10 11.54 -18.23
N GLY A 174 -6.31 10.96 -18.35
CA GLY A 174 -6.51 9.51 -18.17
C GLY A 174 -5.84 8.63 -19.23
N LYS A 175 -5.78 9.08 -20.49
CA LYS A 175 -5.01 8.39 -21.55
C LYS A 175 -3.51 8.60 -21.33
N THR A 176 -3.07 9.84 -21.11
CA THR A 176 -1.67 10.16 -20.79
C THR A 176 -1.14 9.55 -19.49
N MET A 177 -1.98 9.23 -18.50
CA MET A 177 -1.55 8.53 -17.29
C MET A 177 -1.25 7.08 -17.59
N ARG A 178 -2.12 6.40 -18.36
CA ARG A 178 -1.83 5.06 -18.87
C ARG A 178 -0.63 5.03 -19.80
N ASP A 179 -0.46 6.04 -20.64
CA ASP A 179 0.68 6.10 -21.57
C ASP A 179 2.00 6.47 -20.86
N LYS A 180 1.95 7.03 -19.64
CA LYS A 180 3.11 7.39 -18.81
C LYS A 180 3.43 6.35 -17.72
N MET A 181 2.50 5.44 -17.42
CA MET A 181 2.63 4.33 -16.47
C MET A 181 3.03 3.05 -17.18
#